data_AF-G3PF11-F1
#
_entry.id   AF-G3PF11-F1
#
_cell.length_a   1.000
_cell.length_b   1.000
_cell.length_c   1.000
_cell.angle_alpha   90.00
_cell.angle_beta   90.00
_cell.angle_gamma   90.00
#
_symmetry.space_group_name_H-M   'P 1'
#
loop_
_entity.id
_entity.type
_entity.pdbx_description
1 polymer ?
#
loop_
_entity_poly.entity_id
_entity_poly.type
_entity_poly.pdbx_seq_one_letter_code
_entity_poly.pdbx_strand_id
1 'polypeptide(L)'
;MGSSAALFCCTAVVLALLSSASEREMEQQHPMLQREITFAELFPNGFPDDSLVVSPPERFERINDKGRLRFGPRSFGGPPILDYEVQFPLGRPTSDNLRAICVNGDRRPSYPESYFPASGFGQQKRKASAVNKAESWFSTCCQGNQTWGTELTLCCATQAWELYIQSFCEEASSIKDRLYHCCKLSGNDELACFQNDAPNPNYEATEELPVPPLPSTGVFPFDPSTCLR
;
A
#
# COMPACT_ATOMS: atom_id res chain seq x y z
N MET A 1 -76.72 2.36 -21.99
CA MET A 1 -77.06 2.61 -23.40
C MET A 1 -76.50 3.97 -23.76
N GLY A 2 -75.51 4.01 -24.65
CA GLY A 2 -74.75 5.22 -24.97
C GLY A 2 -73.46 4.82 -25.66
N SER A 3 -73.59 4.46 -26.94
CA SER A 3 -72.52 4.09 -27.85
C SER A 3 -72.31 5.28 -28.79
N SER A 4 -71.06 5.71 -28.99
CA SER A 4 -70.69 6.49 -30.18
C SER A 4 -69.24 6.15 -30.54
N ALA A 5 -69.13 5.66 -31.76
CA ALA A 5 -67.93 5.16 -32.42
C ALA A 5 -67.09 6.28 -33.05
N ALA A 6 -65.95 5.83 -33.58
CA ALA A 6 -65.08 6.47 -34.57
C ALA A 6 -63.90 7.28 -34.02
N LEU A 7 -62.71 6.67 -34.12
CA LEU A 7 -61.50 7.28 -34.69
C LEU A 7 -60.48 6.16 -34.94
N PHE A 8 -60.63 5.48 -36.08
CA PHE A 8 -59.57 4.68 -36.70
C PHE A 8 -58.71 5.60 -37.58
N CYS A 9 -57.44 5.22 -37.74
CA CYS A 9 -56.45 5.74 -38.69
C CYS A 9 -55.85 7.12 -38.39
N CYS A 10 -54.73 7.15 -37.65
CA CYS A 10 -53.67 8.15 -37.90
C CYS A 10 -52.26 7.82 -37.32
N THR A 11 -51.97 6.60 -36.87
CA THR A 11 -50.64 6.28 -36.29
C THR A 11 -49.82 5.26 -37.08
N ALA A 12 -50.13 5.05 -38.36
CA ALA A 12 -49.34 4.16 -39.22
C ALA A 12 -48.30 4.87 -40.12
N VAL A 13 -48.15 6.20 -40.01
CA VAL A 13 -47.27 6.97 -40.93
C VAL A 13 -46.02 7.56 -40.24
N VAL A 14 -45.87 7.45 -38.92
CA VAL A 14 -44.68 7.97 -38.22
C VAL A 14 -43.57 6.91 -38.02
N LEU A 15 -43.82 5.64 -38.33
CA LEU A 15 -42.80 4.58 -38.20
C LEU A 15 -42.03 4.28 -39.49
N ALA A 16 -42.14 5.13 -40.53
CA ALA A 16 -41.48 4.90 -41.82
C ALA A 16 -40.34 5.89 -42.16
N LEU A 17 -39.98 6.84 -41.29
CA LEU A 17 -38.98 7.88 -41.62
C LEU A 17 -37.97 8.18 -40.51
N LEU A 18 -37.43 7.15 -39.85
CA LEU A 18 -36.15 7.24 -39.12
C LEU A 18 -35.32 5.96 -39.36
N SER A 19 -35.11 5.60 -40.62
CA SER A 19 -33.93 4.80 -41.02
C SER A 19 -32.74 5.74 -41.19
N SER A 20 -32.14 6.15 -40.07
CA SER A 20 -30.80 6.72 -40.06
C SER A 20 -29.89 5.79 -39.26
N ALA A 21 -29.05 5.08 -40.01
CA ALA A 21 -27.74 4.53 -39.66
C ALA A 21 -27.51 4.26 -38.16
N SER A 22 -27.82 3.04 -37.73
CA SER A 22 -27.10 2.43 -36.62
C SER A 22 -26.19 1.37 -37.24
N GLU A 23 -24.98 1.79 -37.59
CA GLU A 23 -23.88 0.84 -37.71
C GLU A 23 -23.75 0.21 -36.33
N ARG A 24 -24.21 -1.04 -36.22
CA ARG A 24 -23.82 -1.90 -35.11
C ARG A 24 -22.35 -2.17 -35.33
N GLU A 25 -21.49 -1.39 -34.69
CA GLU A 25 -20.13 -1.82 -34.39
C GLU A 25 -20.29 -3.08 -33.54
N MET A 26 -20.20 -4.22 -34.22
CA MET A 26 -20.01 -5.51 -33.60
C MET A 26 -18.63 -5.42 -32.97
N GLU A 27 -18.59 -4.99 -31.71
CA GLU A 27 -17.39 -5.00 -30.89
C GLU A 27 -16.93 -6.45 -30.83
N GLN A 28 -15.99 -6.77 -31.72
CA GLN A 28 -15.39 -8.07 -31.83
C GLN A 28 -14.58 -8.24 -30.56
N GLN A 29 -15.17 -8.89 -29.55
CA GLN A 29 -14.45 -9.27 -28.34
C GLN A 29 -13.34 -10.22 -28.76
N HIS A 30 -12.13 -9.67 -28.94
CA HIS A 30 -10.95 -10.45 -29.25
C HIS A 30 -10.66 -11.27 -27.99
N PRO A 31 -10.75 -12.61 -28.02
CA PRO A 31 -10.36 -13.39 -26.86
C PRO A 31 -8.86 -13.16 -26.63
N MET A 32 -8.50 -12.64 -25.47
CA MET A 32 -7.11 -12.54 -25.01
C MET A 32 -6.57 -13.96 -24.83
N LEU A 33 -6.05 -14.55 -25.91
CA LEU A 33 -5.38 -15.84 -25.88
C LEU A 33 -3.90 -15.58 -25.60
N GLN A 34 -3.45 -16.00 -24.41
CA GLN A 34 -2.04 -16.08 -24.10
C GLN A 34 -1.45 -17.31 -24.80
N ARG A 35 -0.60 -17.08 -25.81
CA ARG A 35 0.15 -18.14 -26.49
C ARG A 35 1.52 -18.29 -25.84
N GLU A 36 1.94 -19.52 -25.57
CA GLU A 36 3.33 -19.80 -25.21
C GLU A 36 4.24 -19.54 -26.43
N ILE A 37 5.26 -18.73 -26.23
CA ILE A 37 6.23 -18.38 -27.26
C ILE A 37 7.52 -19.08 -26.85
N THR A 38 8.08 -19.88 -27.76
CA THR A 38 9.37 -20.50 -27.51
C THR A 38 10.48 -19.51 -27.79
N PHE A 39 11.59 -19.66 -27.08
CA PHE A 39 12.73 -18.77 -27.23
C PHE A 39 13.31 -18.71 -28.66
N ALA A 40 13.13 -19.79 -29.42
CA ALA A 40 13.50 -19.88 -30.84
C ALA A 40 12.65 -18.95 -31.73
N GLU A 41 11.40 -18.64 -31.33
CA GLU A 41 10.55 -17.70 -32.06
C GLU A 41 10.91 -16.23 -31.77
N LEU A 42 11.45 -15.94 -30.58
CA LEU A 42 11.90 -14.60 -30.19
C LEU A 42 13.24 -14.22 -30.82
N PHE A 43 14.13 -15.20 -31.02
CA PHE A 43 15.45 -15.01 -31.59
C PHE A 43 15.68 -15.99 -32.76
N PRO A 44 14.99 -15.80 -33.90
CA PRO A 44 15.06 -16.73 -35.03
C PRO A 44 16.46 -16.84 -35.64
N ASN A 45 17.30 -15.82 -35.44
CA ASN A 45 18.67 -15.77 -35.95
C ASN A 45 19.72 -16.03 -34.86
N GLY A 46 19.31 -16.57 -33.70
CA GLY A 46 20.16 -16.67 -32.52
C GLY A 46 20.41 -15.31 -31.87
N PHE A 47 21.09 -15.31 -30.72
CA PHE A 47 21.48 -14.08 -30.06
C PHE A 47 22.58 -13.36 -30.84
N PRO A 48 22.53 -12.02 -30.96
CA PRO A 48 23.65 -11.27 -31.51
C PRO A 48 24.87 -11.45 -30.58
N ASP A 49 25.85 -12.17 -31.09
CA ASP A 49 27.20 -12.20 -30.56
C ASP A 49 27.91 -10.97 -31.13
N ASP A 50 27.99 -9.88 -30.36
CA ASP A 50 29.29 -9.25 -30.11
C ASP A 50 29.23 -8.08 -29.12
N SER A 51 30.30 -8.06 -28.33
CA SER A 51 30.90 -6.98 -27.56
C SER A 51 30.47 -5.53 -27.86
N LEU A 52 29.75 -4.91 -26.93
CA LEU A 52 29.97 -3.51 -26.54
C LEU A 52 29.86 -3.41 -25.01
N VAL A 53 30.95 -3.78 -24.34
CA VAL A 53 31.14 -3.57 -22.90
C VAL A 53 31.40 -2.08 -22.69
N VAL A 54 30.41 -1.35 -22.17
CA VAL A 54 30.66 -0.07 -21.50
C VAL A 54 31.27 -0.40 -20.14
N SER A 55 32.55 -0.09 -19.96
CA SER A 55 33.30 -0.37 -18.73
C SER A 55 32.70 0.40 -17.53
N PRO A 56 32.26 -0.26 -16.45
CA PRO A 56 32.06 0.38 -15.15
C PRO A 56 33.41 0.72 -14.51
N PRO A 57 33.50 1.73 -13.63
CA PRO A 57 34.77 2.09 -13.01
C PRO A 57 35.27 0.94 -12.12
N GLU A 58 36.58 0.72 -12.21
CA GLU A 58 37.28 -0.48 -11.74
C GLU A 58 36.93 -0.89 -10.31
N ARG A 59 36.32 -2.07 -10.18
CA ARG A 59 36.26 -2.80 -8.90
C ARG A 59 37.16 -4.01 -9.01
N PHE A 60 38.32 -3.89 -8.38
CA PHE A 60 39.39 -4.88 -8.18
C PHE A 60 38.99 -6.36 -8.43
N GLU A 61 39.28 -6.88 -9.62
CA GLU A 61 39.11 -8.30 -9.94
C GLU A 61 40.36 -9.09 -9.53
N ARG A 62 40.23 -10.01 -8.56
CA ARG A 62 41.23 -11.05 -8.32
C ARG A 62 40.98 -12.22 -9.28
N ILE A 63 41.76 -12.25 -10.36
CA ILE A 63 41.78 -13.31 -11.36
C ILE A 63 42.84 -14.35 -10.95
N ASN A 64 42.52 -15.65 -11.01
CA ASN A 64 43.54 -16.71 -11.03
C ASN A 64 43.74 -17.20 -12.48
N ASP A 65 44.92 -17.76 -12.77
CA ASP A 65 45.52 -18.11 -14.08
C ASP A 65 44.72 -18.94 -15.10
N LYS A 66 43.41 -19.13 -14.93
CA LYS A 66 42.55 -19.87 -15.88
C LYS A 66 41.30 -19.11 -16.34
N GLY A 67 41.23 -17.79 -16.12
CA GLY A 67 40.34 -16.90 -16.89
C GLY A 67 38.83 -17.25 -16.88
N ARG A 68 38.29 -17.77 -15.77
CA ARG A 68 36.86 -18.13 -15.66
C ARG A 68 36.19 -17.29 -14.57
N LEU A 69 35.18 -16.50 -14.94
CA LEU A 69 34.31 -15.78 -14.00
C LEU A 69 33.57 -16.79 -13.12
N ARG A 70 33.71 -16.69 -11.79
CA ARG A 70 32.90 -17.47 -10.86
C ARG A 70 31.54 -16.79 -10.69
N PHE A 71 30.49 -17.31 -11.31
CA PHE A 71 29.15 -17.19 -10.74
C PHE A 71 29.03 -18.21 -9.60
N GLY A 72 29.62 -17.88 -8.44
CA GLY A 72 29.38 -18.59 -7.19
C GLY A 72 28.18 -18.00 -6.46
N PRO A 73 27.47 -18.76 -5.60
CA PRO A 73 26.52 -18.15 -4.67
C PRO A 73 27.29 -17.11 -3.87
N ARG A 74 26.78 -15.87 -3.82
CA ARG A 74 27.46 -14.77 -3.13
C ARG A 74 27.72 -15.22 -1.69
N SER A 75 28.99 -15.46 -1.37
CA SER A 75 29.41 -15.72 0.00
C SER A 75 28.86 -14.60 0.89
N PHE A 76 28.30 -15.00 2.03
CA PHE A 76 27.84 -14.18 3.14
C PHE A 76 29.01 -13.36 3.74
N GLY A 77 29.53 -12.41 2.96
CA GLY A 77 30.51 -11.40 3.36
C GLY A 77 30.00 -10.02 2.97
N GLY A 78 28.68 -9.83 3.10
CA GLY A 78 28.08 -8.51 2.99
C GLY A 78 28.57 -7.60 4.12
N PRO A 79 28.42 -6.27 4.01
CA PRO A 79 28.50 -5.37 5.16
C PRO A 79 27.65 -5.95 6.32
N PRO A 80 27.95 -5.60 7.59
CA PRO A 80 27.13 -6.04 8.72
C PRO A 80 25.65 -5.90 8.33
N ILE A 81 24.85 -6.93 8.61
CA ILE A 81 23.42 -6.92 8.34
C ILE A 81 22.89 -5.67 9.04
N LEU A 82 22.71 -4.58 8.27
CA LEU A 82 22.09 -3.37 8.77
C LEU A 82 20.64 -3.78 8.95
N ASP A 83 20.26 -3.98 10.20
CA ASP A 83 18.88 -4.28 10.53
C ASP A 83 18.11 -2.96 10.47
N TYR A 84 17.25 -2.85 9.46
CA TYR A 84 16.36 -1.70 9.28
C TYR A 84 15.07 -2.00 10.04
N GLU A 85 15.20 -2.06 11.36
CA GLU A 85 14.10 -2.37 12.27
C GLU A 85 13.03 -1.28 12.21
N VAL A 86 11.78 -1.73 12.08
CA VAL A 86 10.61 -0.86 12.11
C VAL A 86 9.78 -1.26 13.31
N GLN A 87 9.48 -0.31 14.19
CA GLN A 87 8.50 -0.47 15.28
C GLN A 87 7.10 -0.67 14.69
N PHE A 88 6.81 -1.91 14.32
CA PHE A 88 5.57 -2.33 13.70
C PHE A 88 5.11 -3.63 14.35
N PRO A 89 3.82 -3.77 14.67
CA PRO A 89 2.75 -2.79 14.46
C PRO A 89 2.63 -1.73 15.57
N LEU A 90 1.79 -0.70 15.37
CA LEU A 90 1.43 0.23 16.44
C LEU A 90 0.34 -0.36 17.35
N GLY A 91 0.40 -0.04 18.64
CA GLY A 91 -0.61 -0.48 19.61
C GLY A 91 -1.94 0.25 19.44
N ARG A 92 -3.04 -0.40 19.81
CA ARG A 92 -4.38 0.15 19.87
C ARG A 92 -4.45 1.35 20.82
N PRO A 93 -5.01 2.49 20.38
CA PRO A 93 -5.31 3.61 21.25
C PRO A 93 -6.31 3.22 22.34
N THR A 94 -6.02 3.63 23.58
CA THR A 94 -6.84 3.45 24.78
C THR A 94 -6.78 4.73 25.60
N SER A 95 -7.68 4.89 26.58
CA SER A 95 -7.61 6.02 27.52
C SER A 95 -6.24 6.16 28.19
N ASP A 96 -5.59 5.02 28.45
CA ASP A 96 -4.38 4.95 29.26
C ASP A 96 -3.13 5.36 28.46
N ASN A 97 -3.07 5.02 27.17
CA ASN A 97 -1.95 5.37 26.31
C ASN A 97 -2.17 6.63 25.45
N LEU A 98 -3.40 7.17 25.37
CA LEU A 98 -3.73 8.31 24.51
C LEU A 98 -2.84 9.54 24.77
N ARG A 99 -2.54 9.80 26.04
CA ARG A 99 -1.66 10.91 26.40
C ARG A 99 -0.25 10.71 25.82
N ALA A 100 0.27 9.48 25.87
CA ALA A 100 1.59 9.16 25.34
C ALA A 100 1.61 9.23 23.80
N ILE A 101 0.54 8.80 23.12
CA ILE A 101 0.37 8.96 21.66
C ILE A 101 0.62 10.42 21.26
N CYS A 102 -0.02 11.36 21.95
CA CYS A 102 0.06 12.79 21.61
C CYS A 102 1.35 13.46 22.09
N VAL A 103 1.80 13.18 23.32
CA VAL A 103 2.95 13.86 23.91
C VAL A 103 4.28 13.37 23.34
N ASN A 104 4.38 12.07 23.02
CA ASN A 104 5.61 11.47 22.50
C ASN A 104 5.59 11.35 20.97
N GLY A 105 4.66 11.99 20.27
CA GLY A 105 4.53 11.88 18.81
C GLY A 105 5.80 12.29 18.05
N ASP A 106 6.52 13.28 18.54
CA ASP A 106 7.80 13.74 17.98
C ASP A 106 9.02 12.97 18.54
N ARG A 107 8.84 12.03 19.47
CA ARG A 107 9.93 11.25 20.09
C ARG A 107 9.84 9.75 19.81
N ARG A 108 9.15 9.42 18.72
CA ARG A 108 9.04 8.05 18.21
C ARG A 108 9.63 8.02 16.80
N PRO A 109 10.14 6.87 16.32
CA PRO A 109 10.97 6.85 15.13
C PRO A 109 10.14 7.22 13.90
N SER A 110 10.74 8.01 13.03
CA SER A 110 10.22 8.28 11.69
C SER A 110 11.05 7.55 10.65
N TYR A 111 10.40 7.04 9.60
CA TYR A 111 11.05 6.22 8.58
C TYR A 111 11.03 6.93 7.22
N PRO A 112 11.88 7.94 6.96
CA PRO A 112 11.96 8.60 5.66
C PRO A 112 12.44 7.61 4.58
N GLU A 113 12.24 7.92 3.29
CA GLU A 113 12.70 7.04 2.19
C GLU A 113 14.22 6.80 2.25
N SER A 114 14.99 7.77 2.76
CA SER A 114 16.43 7.65 3.00
C SER A 114 16.82 6.71 4.13
N TYR A 115 15.87 6.27 4.97
CA TYR A 115 16.11 5.27 6.02
C TYR A 115 16.50 3.94 5.40
N PHE A 116 15.93 3.56 4.26
CA PHE A 116 16.19 2.28 3.62
C PHE A 116 17.14 2.42 2.42
N PRO A 117 17.86 1.33 2.05
CA PRO A 117 18.58 1.27 0.79
C PRO A 117 17.64 1.45 -0.41
N ALA A 118 18.22 1.86 -1.55
CA ALA A 118 17.46 2.09 -2.78
C ALA A 118 16.73 0.83 -3.30
N SER A 119 17.24 -0.37 -3.01
CA SER A 119 16.64 -1.65 -3.40
C SER A 119 16.63 -2.65 -2.24
N GLY A 120 15.72 -3.62 -2.33
CA GLY A 120 15.45 -4.56 -1.23
C GLY A 120 14.51 -4.00 -0.17
N PHE A 121 14.31 -4.74 0.93
CA PHE A 121 13.54 -4.31 2.10
C PHE A 121 12.07 -3.95 1.84
N GLY A 122 11.46 -4.48 0.77
CA GLY A 122 10.07 -4.15 0.41
C GLY A 122 9.06 -4.37 1.55
N GLN A 123 9.25 -5.41 2.36
CA GLN A 123 8.41 -5.65 3.54
C GLN A 123 8.60 -4.57 4.61
N GLN A 124 9.85 -4.22 4.94
CA GLN A 124 10.15 -3.19 5.93
C GLN A 124 9.69 -1.81 5.46
N LYS A 125 9.90 -1.47 4.19
CA LYS A 125 9.41 -0.22 3.58
C LYS A 125 7.89 -0.07 3.73
N ARG A 126 7.12 -1.14 3.48
CA ARG A 126 5.66 -1.11 3.66
C ARG A 126 5.24 -0.96 5.12
N LYS A 127 5.90 -1.67 6.03
CA LYS A 127 5.68 -1.50 7.48
C LYS A 127 5.95 -0.06 7.92
N ALA A 128 7.08 0.51 7.48
CA ALA A 128 7.49 1.87 7.78
C ALA A 128 6.52 2.92 7.21
N SER A 129 6.10 2.75 5.94
CA SER A 129 5.09 3.59 5.30
C SER A 129 3.79 3.59 6.10
N ALA A 130 3.32 2.39 6.51
CA ALA A 130 2.09 2.25 7.28
C ALA A 130 2.21 2.90 8.68
N VAL A 131 3.34 2.73 9.37
CA VAL A 131 3.61 3.42 10.66
C VAL A 131 3.60 4.93 10.47
N ASN A 132 4.38 5.45 9.52
CA ASN A 132 4.44 6.89 9.26
C ASN A 132 3.05 7.50 8.98
N LYS A 133 2.23 6.77 8.21
CA LYS A 133 0.86 7.19 7.90
C LYS A 133 0.00 7.28 9.16
N ALA A 134 0.02 6.24 9.99
CA ALA A 134 -0.68 6.22 11.26
C ALA A 134 -0.21 7.33 12.22
N GLU A 135 1.10 7.57 12.33
CA GLU A 135 1.65 8.67 13.13
C GLU A 135 1.15 10.04 12.66
N SER A 136 1.07 10.25 11.34
CA SER A 136 0.55 11.48 10.78
C SER A 136 -0.93 11.70 11.13
N TRP A 137 -1.72 10.62 11.16
CA TRP A 137 -3.12 10.65 11.54
C TRP A 137 -3.31 10.88 13.04
N PHE A 138 -2.49 10.25 13.89
CA PHE A 138 -2.47 10.54 15.32
C PHE A 138 -2.13 12.00 15.60
N SER A 139 -1.16 12.58 14.89
CA SER A 139 -0.85 14.02 15.00
C SER A 139 -2.07 14.88 14.70
N THR A 140 -2.86 14.53 13.67
CA THR A 140 -4.11 15.23 13.32
C THR A 140 -5.15 15.13 14.44
N CYS A 141 -5.36 13.93 15.00
CA CYS A 141 -6.26 13.72 16.13
C CYS A 141 -5.83 14.49 17.38
N CYS A 142 -4.53 14.51 17.67
CA CYS A 142 -3.97 15.18 18.84
C CYS A 142 -4.03 16.71 18.74
N GLN A 143 -3.93 17.29 17.54
CA GLN A 143 -4.20 18.71 17.32
C GLN A 143 -5.66 19.07 17.65
N GLY A 144 -6.60 18.18 17.33
CA GLY A 144 -8.02 18.32 17.67
C GLY A 144 -8.34 18.18 19.17
N ASN A 145 -7.43 17.68 20.00
CA ASN A 145 -7.66 17.51 21.45
C ASN A 145 -7.99 18.83 22.15
N GLN A 146 -7.43 19.95 21.67
CA GLN A 146 -7.71 21.28 22.22
C GLN A 146 -9.17 21.73 21.99
N THR A 147 -9.84 21.20 20.97
CA THR A 147 -11.19 21.62 20.56
C THR A 147 -12.26 20.57 20.86
N TRP A 148 -11.92 19.29 20.85
CA TRP A 148 -12.89 18.18 20.88
C TRP A 148 -12.96 17.43 22.21
N GLY A 149 -11.96 17.61 23.08
CA GLY A 149 -11.85 16.87 24.33
C GLY A 149 -11.35 15.42 24.14
N THR A 150 -11.02 14.78 25.26
CA THR A 150 -10.28 13.51 25.31
C THR A 150 -11.04 12.35 24.65
N GLU A 151 -12.36 12.24 24.85
CA GLU A 151 -13.19 11.16 24.30
C GLU A 151 -13.18 11.17 22.76
N LEU A 152 -13.37 12.34 22.16
CA LEU A 152 -13.41 12.46 20.70
C LEU A 152 -12.01 12.29 20.10
N THR A 153 -10.96 12.73 20.80
CA THR A 153 -9.57 12.42 20.41
C THR A 153 -9.28 10.93 20.48
N LEU A 154 -9.76 10.21 21.50
CA LEU A 154 -9.61 8.76 21.60
C LEU A 154 -10.31 8.06 20.43
N CYS A 155 -11.54 8.47 20.11
CA CYS A 155 -12.27 7.92 18.99
C CYS A 155 -11.55 8.18 17.66
N CYS A 156 -11.07 9.40 17.44
CA CYS A 156 -10.28 9.78 16.26
C CYS A 156 -9.05 8.89 16.11
N ALA A 157 -8.26 8.73 17.18
CA ALA A 157 -7.07 7.89 17.18
C ALA A 157 -7.44 6.42 16.92
N THR A 158 -8.53 5.92 17.51
CA THR A 158 -8.99 4.54 17.31
C THR A 158 -9.36 4.30 15.84
N GLN A 159 -10.12 5.21 15.21
CA GLN A 159 -10.42 5.14 13.78
C GLN A 159 -9.15 5.19 12.91
N ALA A 160 -8.19 6.06 13.25
CA ALA A 160 -6.91 6.14 12.56
C ALA A 160 -6.13 4.81 12.64
N TRP A 161 -6.14 4.17 13.80
CA TRP A 161 -5.49 2.88 14.02
C TRP A 161 -6.16 1.74 13.25
N GLU A 162 -7.50 1.67 13.26
CA GLU A 162 -8.25 0.67 12.49
C GLU A 162 -8.02 0.84 10.98
N LEU A 163 -8.08 2.09 10.48
CA LEU A 163 -7.79 2.41 9.08
C LEU A 163 -6.34 2.09 8.70
N TYR A 164 -5.39 2.24 9.63
CA TYR A 164 -3.99 1.88 9.42
C TYR A 164 -3.85 0.38 9.17
N ILE A 165 -4.47 -0.45 10.01
CA ILE A 165 -4.47 -1.91 9.85
C ILE A 165 -5.10 -2.30 8.52
N GLN A 166 -6.31 -1.78 8.25
CA GLN A 166 -7.03 -2.06 7.03
C GLN A 166 -6.18 -1.70 5.80
N SER A 167 -5.67 -0.47 5.74
CA SER A 167 -4.90 -0.01 4.58
C SER A 167 -3.59 -0.79 4.39
N PHE A 168 -2.92 -1.17 5.48
CA PHE A 168 -1.72 -2.01 5.41
C PHE A 168 -2.03 -3.41 4.88
N CYS A 169 -3.09 -4.06 5.37
CA CYS A 169 -3.45 -5.40 4.94
C CYS A 169 -3.97 -5.42 3.50
N GLU A 170 -4.74 -4.41 3.08
CA GLU A 170 -5.14 -4.22 1.68
C GLU A 170 -3.92 -4.07 0.76
N GLU A 171 -2.99 -3.17 1.09
CA GLU A 171 -1.76 -2.99 0.31
C GLU A 171 -0.91 -4.27 0.28
N ALA A 172 -0.71 -4.91 1.43
CA ALA A 172 0.10 -6.12 1.55
C ALA A 172 -0.52 -7.30 0.78
N SER A 173 -1.84 -7.37 0.66
CA SER A 173 -2.55 -8.40 -0.12
C SER A 173 -2.48 -8.17 -1.64
N SER A 174 -2.32 -6.91 -2.08
CA SER A 174 -2.23 -6.53 -3.49
C SER A 174 -0.88 -6.89 -4.12
N ILE A 175 0.11 -7.25 -3.30
CA ILE A 175 1.48 -7.54 -3.71
C ILE A 175 1.76 -9.02 -3.51
N LYS A 176 2.46 -9.64 -4.47
CA LYS A 176 2.89 -11.05 -4.39
C LYS A 176 4.09 -11.24 -3.44
N ASP A 177 3.91 -10.90 -2.18
CA ASP A 177 4.88 -11.12 -1.10
C ASP A 177 4.23 -11.89 0.05
N ARG A 178 5.02 -12.34 1.03
CA ARG A 178 4.49 -12.97 2.25
C ARG A 178 3.65 -11.93 3.02
N LEU A 179 2.35 -12.20 3.10
CA LEU A 179 1.42 -11.41 3.90
C LEU A 179 1.81 -11.45 5.39
N TYR A 180 1.66 -10.31 6.06
CA TYR A 180 1.79 -10.26 7.52
C TYR A 180 0.76 -11.18 8.17
N HIS A 181 1.16 -11.89 9.22
CA HIS A 181 0.35 -13.01 9.72
C HIS A 181 -0.99 -12.55 10.32
N CYS A 182 -1.06 -11.38 10.96
CA CYS A 182 -2.31 -10.83 11.47
C CYS A 182 -3.33 -10.52 10.36
N CYS A 183 -2.88 -10.12 9.17
CA CYS A 183 -3.77 -9.87 8.02
C CYS A 183 -4.44 -11.14 7.46
N LYS A 184 -4.11 -12.33 7.98
CA LYS A 184 -4.80 -13.58 7.65
C LYS A 184 -6.05 -13.82 8.50
N LEU A 185 -6.19 -13.05 9.59
CA LEU A 185 -7.34 -13.07 10.48
C LEU A 185 -8.39 -12.07 9.94
N SER A 186 -9.53 -11.96 10.62
CA SER A 186 -10.59 -11.04 10.22
C SER A 186 -11.28 -10.42 11.43
N GLY A 187 -11.73 -9.17 11.28
CA GLY A 187 -12.51 -8.48 12.30
C GLY A 187 -11.74 -8.31 13.61
N ASN A 188 -12.36 -8.68 14.73
CA ASN A 188 -11.75 -8.47 16.05
C ASN A 188 -10.47 -9.28 16.28
N ASP A 189 -10.34 -10.47 15.68
CA ASP A 189 -9.14 -11.30 15.83
C ASP A 189 -7.93 -10.69 15.13
N GLU A 190 -8.17 -10.02 13.99
CA GLU A 190 -7.14 -9.24 13.28
C GLU A 190 -6.67 -8.08 14.15
N LEU A 191 -7.59 -7.26 14.64
CA LEU A 191 -7.27 -6.13 15.52
C LEU A 191 -6.54 -6.58 16.79
N ALA A 192 -6.98 -7.68 17.42
CA ALA A 192 -6.35 -8.23 18.61
C ALA A 192 -4.93 -8.75 18.32
N CYS A 193 -4.70 -9.38 17.17
CA CYS A 193 -3.37 -9.82 16.75
C CYS A 193 -2.41 -8.63 16.60
N PHE A 194 -2.83 -7.57 15.90
CA PHE A 194 -2.04 -6.34 15.76
C PHE A 194 -1.72 -5.69 17.11
N GLN A 195 -2.69 -5.64 18.02
CA GLN A 195 -2.47 -5.12 19.37
C GLN A 195 -1.44 -5.96 20.15
N ASN A 196 -1.54 -7.29 20.09
CA ASN A 196 -0.67 -8.18 20.85
C ASN A 196 0.76 -8.23 20.30
N ASP A 197 0.93 -7.98 19.00
CA ASP A 197 2.23 -7.93 18.33
C ASP A 197 2.97 -6.60 18.49
N ALA A 198 2.28 -5.55 18.94
CA ALA A 198 2.86 -4.21 19.02
C ALA A 198 4.07 -4.19 19.98
N PRO A 199 5.29 -3.84 19.50
CA PRO A 199 6.48 -3.82 20.36
C PRO A 199 6.47 -2.66 21.36
N ASN A 200 5.70 -1.60 21.08
CA ASN A 200 5.58 -0.41 21.93
C ASN A 200 4.09 -0.03 22.12
N PRO A 201 3.28 -0.82 22.85
CA PRO A 201 1.84 -0.61 22.97
C PRO A 201 1.47 0.63 23.83
N ASN A 202 2.42 1.10 24.64
CA ASN A 202 2.24 2.25 25.54
C ASN A 202 2.82 3.55 24.97
N TYR A 203 3.31 3.54 23.73
CA TYR A 203 3.76 4.75 23.04
C TYR A 203 4.89 5.48 23.79
N GLU A 204 5.83 4.71 24.34
CA GLU A 204 7.02 5.25 25.01
C GLU A 204 7.88 6.02 24.01
N ALA A 205 8.55 7.07 24.48
CA ALA A 205 9.53 7.81 23.69
C ALA A 205 10.78 6.94 23.52
N THR A 206 11.07 6.54 22.28
CA THR A 206 12.25 5.74 21.94
C THR A 206 13.38 6.57 21.34
N GLU A 207 13.09 7.81 20.93
CA GLU A 207 14.08 8.75 20.40
C GLU A 207 14.47 9.77 21.49
N GLU A 208 15.77 9.97 21.68
CA GLU A 208 16.28 10.95 22.66
C GLU A 208 15.95 12.40 22.26
N LEU A 209 15.94 12.66 20.95
CA LEU A 209 15.70 13.96 20.36
C LEU A 209 14.40 13.96 19.53
N PRO A 210 13.70 15.11 19.44
CA PRO A 210 12.56 15.23 18.55
C PRO A 210 12.92 14.91 17.09
N VAL A 211 12.17 14.02 16.46
CA VAL A 211 12.29 13.70 15.04
C VAL A 211 11.58 14.75 14.19
N PRO A 212 12.06 15.05 12.97
CA PRO A 212 11.35 15.92 12.05
C PRO A 212 9.93 15.40 11.76
N PRO A 213 8.95 16.31 11.59
CA PRO A 213 7.58 15.91 11.29
C PRO A 213 7.51 15.19 9.95
N LEU A 214 6.75 14.09 9.93
CA LEU A 214 6.47 13.36 8.70
C LEU A 214 5.59 14.23 7.79
N PRO A 215 5.85 14.25 6.46
CA PRO A 215 4.94 14.88 5.53
C PRO A 215 3.57 14.19 5.62
N SER A 216 2.48 14.97 5.60
CA SER A 216 1.12 14.42 5.66
C SER A 216 0.87 13.54 4.43
N THR A 217 0.91 12.22 4.61
CA THR A 217 0.70 11.26 3.52
C THR A 217 -0.75 10.82 3.50
N GLY A 218 -1.58 11.65 2.87
CA GLY A 218 -3.01 11.39 2.65
C GLY A 218 -3.93 12.03 3.69
N VAL A 219 -5.14 12.35 3.23
CA VAL A 219 -6.21 12.92 4.07
C VAL A 219 -6.74 11.81 4.97
N PHE A 220 -6.72 12.01 6.29
CA PHE A 220 -7.40 11.14 7.24
C PHE A 220 -8.91 11.44 7.23
N PRO A 221 -9.77 10.51 6.79
CA PRO A 221 -11.21 10.71 6.81
C PRO A 221 -11.75 10.41 8.22
N PHE A 222 -11.62 11.37 9.14
CA PHE A 222 -12.21 11.26 10.47
C PHE A 222 -13.74 11.43 10.40
N ASP A 223 -14.50 10.46 10.92
CA ASP A 223 -15.95 10.57 11.08
C ASP A 223 -16.35 10.67 12.56
N PRO A 224 -16.63 11.88 13.09
CA PRO A 224 -17.03 12.06 14.47
C PRO A 224 -18.41 11.47 14.80
N SER A 225 -19.26 11.19 13.80
CA SER A 225 -20.60 10.63 14.04
C SER A 225 -20.54 9.18 14.54
N THR A 226 -19.48 8.46 14.19
CA THR A 226 -19.24 7.08 14.65
C THR A 226 -18.76 7.00 16.11
N CYS A 227 -18.41 8.14 16.71
CA CYS A 227 -17.92 8.24 18.09
C CYS A 227 -19.03 8.28 19.15
N LEU A 228 -20.26 8.56 18.75
CA LEU A 228 -21.40 8.80 19.65
C LEU A 228 -22.10 7.49 20.10
N ARG A 229 -21.34 6.41 20.33
CA ARG A 229 -21.91 5.14 20.82
C ARG A 229 -21.93 5.05 22.33
#